data_AF-A0A0G2I5S0-F1
#
_entry.id   AF-A0A0G2I5S0-F1
#
_cell.length_a   1.000
_cell.length_b   1.000
_cell.length_c   1.000
_cell.angle_alpha   90.00
_cell.angle_beta   90.00
_cell.angle_gamma   90.00
#
_symmetry.space_group_name_H-M   'P 1'
#
loop_
_entity.id
_entity.type
_entity.pdbx_description
1 polymer ?
#
loop_
_entity_poly.entity_id
_entity_poly.type
_entity_poly.pdbx_seq_one_letter_code
_entity_poly.pdbx_strand_id
1 'polypeptide(L)'
;MAKNSLFSRAWGAVSAGVRRHLLKPEESLTRYFGHVTRLQVAFLCGILAYLFIFALVGIVYKSWVTSVKQSTSFNIRTPLGPMANRVGAFAYALTPLTVVLSTRENVLSLITKIPRPKVYAKFIAEKYVVFGILAQVLIAFIYIFNIKRVVMWTGHAFFRKSHYIPGILSLGTCWGHWARLACWIGFKAAEGKITSFDDGDGGLVARLEFSHDQPPWKAGQHFFLCLPEITVWQSHPFTPFPNRLQSHAQHAYIIRCLKGETSRPPLLGETATTPVILTGPYRTPILDKTAPNILAIAGGTGISFALPLAAAAAAAASPTNNEIPAHRVELVWVIPPSQNIEWVQDELNTLLHSYPKNVIVRIFISHESPPLELGAVDDTKGSAGDNEEKVTLRTIKRLSFMGPRHPQPRVSWFSDHHPDMRNIVQDFMANQPAPPPWSAVPTCRARVVASSPAEMGRDLRTAVTAANDTGQV
;
A
#
# COMPACT_ATOMS: atom_id res chain seq x y z
N MET A 1 -16.86 -48.16 13.61
CA MET A 1 -17.83 -47.92 12.52
C MET A 1 -18.84 -46.86 12.97
N ALA A 2 -18.73 -45.62 12.48
CA ALA A 2 -19.66 -44.55 12.84
C ALA A 2 -20.87 -44.53 11.88
N LYS A 3 -22.08 -44.53 12.45
CA LYS A 3 -23.36 -44.48 11.72
C LYS A 3 -23.50 -43.15 10.97
N ASN A 4 -23.19 -43.15 9.67
CA ASN A 4 -23.56 -42.06 8.76
C ASN A 4 -25.05 -42.16 8.43
N SER A 5 -25.90 -41.49 9.23
CA SER A 5 -27.34 -41.45 8.96
C SER A 5 -27.64 -40.56 7.74
N LEU A 6 -28.71 -40.87 6.99
CA LEU A 6 -29.21 -40.04 5.88
C LEU A 6 -29.41 -38.58 6.30
N PHE A 7 -29.74 -38.35 7.57
CA PHE A 7 -29.86 -37.02 8.16
C PHE A 7 -28.53 -36.26 8.17
N SER A 8 -27.39 -36.90 8.50
CA SER A 8 -26.09 -36.21 8.49
C SER A 8 -25.65 -35.84 7.08
N ARG A 9 -26.00 -36.66 6.09
CA ARG A 9 -25.74 -36.39 4.66
C ARG A 9 -26.62 -35.27 4.11
N ALA A 10 -27.91 -35.29 4.44
CA ALA A 10 -28.84 -34.23 4.08
C ALA A 10 -28.45 -32.89 4.74
N TRP A 11 -28.09 -32.91 6.02
CA TRP A 11 -27.59 -31.75 6.75
C TRP A 11 -26.28 -31.21 6.14
N GLY A 12 -25.36 -32.09 5.77
CA GLY A 12 -24.12 -31.73 5.07
C GLY A 12 -24.37 -31.05 3.72
N ALA A 13 -25.30 -31.59 2.91
CA ALA A 13 -25.65 -31.03 1.61
C ALA A 13 -26.33 -29.66 1.73
N VAL A 14 -27.28 -29.50 2.66
CA VAL A 14 -27.95 -28.22 2.94
C VAL A 14 -26.94 -27.20 3.47
N SER A 15 -26.11 -27.58 4.46
CA SER A 15 -25.05 -26.73 4.99
C SER A 15 -24.07 -26.28 3.90
N ALA A 16 -23.68 -27.18 2.98
CA ALA A 16 -22.75 -26.85 1.89
C ALA A 16 -23.39 -25.89 0.88
N GLY A 17 -24.66 -26.10 0.52
CA GLY A 17 -25.43 -25.20 -0.35
C GLY A 17 -25.58 -23.79 0.26
N VAL A 18 -25.92 -23.72 1.54
CA VAL A 18 -26.06 -22.46 2.29
C VAL A 18 -24.72 -21.72 2.37
N ARG A 19 -23.62 -22.41 2.73
CA ARG A 19 -22.28 -21.80 2.75
C ARG A 19 -21.86 -21.29 1.37
N ARG A 20 -22.11 -22.08 0.31
CA ARG A 20 -21.79 -21.68 -1.07
C ARG A 20 -22.58 -20.46 -1.52
N HIS A 21 -23.80 -20.25 -1.03
CA HIS A 21 -24.59 -19.06 -1.37
C HIS A 21 -24.19 -17.84 -0.53
N LEU A 22 -24.04 -18.00 0.78
CA LEU A 22 -23.79 -16.89 1.72
C LEU A 22 -22.34 -16.37 1.67
N LEU A 23 -21.37 -17.22 1.36
CA LEU A 23 -19.95 -16.84 1.24
C LEU A 23 -19.56 -16.37 -0.16
N LYS A 24 -20.49 -16.41 -1.13
CA LYS A 24 -20.23 -15.81 -2.44
C LYS A 24 -20.07 -14.30 -2.29
N PRO A 25 -19.12 -13.70 -3.04
CA PRO A 25 -19.03 -12.25 -3.15
C PRO A 25 -20.38 -11.67 -3.60
N GLU A 26 -20.76 -10.54 -3.03
CA GLU A 26 -21.92 -9.81 -3.53
C GLU A 26 -21.50 -8.98 -4.74
N GLU A 27 -22.09 -9.29 -5.90
CA GLU A 27 -21.75 -8.64 -7.16
C GLU A 27 -22.53 -7.33 -7.37
N SER A 28 -23.75 -7.22 -6.82
CA SER A 28 -24.65 -6.07 -6.96
C SER A 28 -24.21 -4.81 -6.22
N LEU A 29 -23.58 -4.95 -5.06
CA LEU A 29 -23.15 -3.82 -4.21
C LEU A 29 -21.64 -3.60 -4.19
N THR A 30 -20.90 -4.22 -5.11
CA THR A 30 -19.43 -4.12 -5.24
C THR A 30 -18.96 -2.66 -5.32
N ARG A 31 -19.77 -1.78 -5.93
CA ARG A 31 -19.47 -0.35 -6.06
C ARG A 31 -19.35 0.38 -4.71
N TYR A 32 -20.09 -0.08 -3.69
CA TYR A 32 -20.18 0.58 -2.39
C TYR A 32 -19.32 -0.10 -1.31
N PHE A 33 -19.28 -1.44 -1.32
CA PHE A 33 -18.62 -2.22 -0.26
C PHE A 33 -17.39 -3.01 -0.72
N GLY A 34 -17.05 -2.99 -2.01
CA GLY A 34 -15.98 -3.83 -2.58
C GLY A 34 -16.36 -5.32 -2.59
N HIS A 35 -15.37 -6.21 -2.62
CA HIS A 35 -15.60 -7.67 -2.62
C HIS A 35 -15.88 -8.20 -1.21
N VAL A 36 -17.08 -7.93 -0.70
CA VAL A 36 -17.60 -8.48 0.57
C VAL A 36 -18.55 -9.66 0.34
N THR A 37 -18.68 -10.52 1.34
CA THR A 37 -19.58 -11.68 1.26
C THR A 37 -21.03 -11.27 1.48
N ARG A 38 -21.99 -11.96 0.82
CA ARG A 38 -23.43 -11.73 1.02
C ARG A 38 -23.87 -11.87 2.49
N LEU A 39 -23.20 -12.74 3.25
CA LEU A 39 -23.42 -12.90 4.69
C LEU A 39 -23.12 -11.62 5.47
N GLN A 40 -22.01 -10.94 5.16
CA GLN A 40 -21.63 -9.70 5.85
C GLN A 40 -22.63 -8.58 5.57
N VAL A 41 -23.11 -8.49 4.33
CA VAL A 41 -24.12 -7.50 3.96
C VAL A 41 -25.47 -7.82 4.61
N ALA A 42 -25.90 -9.08 4.64
CA ALA A 42 -27.11 -9.49 5.36
C ALA A 42 -27.03 -9.17 6.87
N PHE A 43 -25.87 -9.41 7.49
CA PHE A 43 -25.65 -9.08 8.91
C PHE A 43 -25.70 -7.56 9.15
N LEU A 44 -25.08 -6.77 8.26
CA LEU A 44 -25.14 -5.31 8.30
C LEU A 44 -26.58 -4.81 8.16
N CYS A 45 -27.35 -5.33 7.19
CA CYS A 45 -28.77 -5.00 7.01
C CYS A 45 -29.59 -5.36 8.25
N GLY A 46 -29.35 -6.51 8.87
CA GLY A 46 -30.01 -6.93 10.10
C GLY A 46 -29.72 -5.99 11.27
N ILE A 47 -28.46 -5.58 11.45
CA ILE A 47 -28.08 -4.60 12.47
C ILE A 47 -28.73 -3.24 12.20
N LEU A 48 -28.69 -2.76 10.95
CA LEU A 48 -29.30 -1.48 10.60
C LEU A 48 -30.82 -1.49 10.82
N ALA A 49 -31.50 -2.57 10.44
CA ALA A 49 -32.94 -2.73 10.69
C ALA A 49 -33.24 -2.75 12.20
N TYR A 50 -32.45 -3.49 12.98
CA TYR A 50 -32.58 -3.51 14.44
C TYR A 50 -32.39 -2.10 15.02
N LEU A 51 -31.32 -1.40 14.67
CA LEU A 51 -31.04 -0.05 15.18
C LEU A 51 -32.12 0.96 14.77
N PHE A 52 -32.62 0.86 13.54
CA PHE A 52 -33.70 1.71 13.03
C PHE A 52 -34.99 1.50 13.82
N ILE A 53 -35.39 0.24 14.05
CA ILE A 53 -36.58 -0.10 14.84
C ILE A 53 -36.43 0.45 16.27
N PHE A 54 -35.31 0.21 16.93
CA PHE A 54 -35.08 0.67 18.30
C PHE A 54 -34.92 2.19 18.45
N ALA A 55 -34.48 2.88 17.39
CA ALA A 55 -34.46 4.34 17.36
C ALA A 55 -35.87 4.96 17.33
N LEU A 56 -36.86 4.24 16.80
CA LEU A 56 -38.23 4.74 16.59
C LEU A 56 -39.26 4.20 17.61
N VAL A 57 -39.14 2.93 18.00
CA VAL A 57 -40.12 2.25 18.87
C VAL A 57 -40.20 2.91 20.25
N GLY A 58 -41.41 3.26 20.69
CA GLY A 58 -41.64 3.86 22.00
C GLY A 58 -41.38 5.37 22.07
N ILE A 59 -41.35 6.06 20.93
CA ILE A 59 -41.48 7.52 20.85
C ILE A 59 -42.97 7.88 20.70
N VAL A 60 -43.45 8.85 21.48
CA VAL A 60 -44.79 9.40 21.32
C VAL A 60 -44.72 10.50 20.26
N TYR A 61 -45.27 10.24 19.07
CA TYR A 61 -45.25 11.15 17.92
C TYR A 61 -46.30 12.25 18.04
N LYS A 62 -46.17 13.08 19.07
CA LYS A 62 -47.00 14.28 19.26
C LYS A 62 -46.09 15.47 19.57
N SER A 63 -46.49 16.64 19.11
CA SER A 63 -45.85 17.90 19.46
C SER A 63 -46.48 18.43 20.75
N TRP A 64 -45.64 18.93 21.66
CA TRP A 64 -46.09 19.44 22.95
C TRP A 64 -45.70 20.90 23.08
N VAL A 65 -46.63 21.75 23.52
CA VAL A 65 -46.33 23.14 23.88
C VAL A 65 -46.13 23.19 25.39
N THR A 66 -44.92 23.53 25.83
CA THR A 66 -44.57 23.64 27.25
C THR A 66 -44.20 25.07 27.59
N SER A 67 -44.75 25.62 28.67
CA SER A 67 -44.33 26.95 29.14
C SER A 67 -42.92 26.88 29.74
N VAL A 68 -42.11 27.92 29.48
CA VAL A 68 -40.80 28.07 30.08
C VAL A 68 -40.98 28.63 31.49
N LYS A 69 -40.43 27.97 32.51
CA LYS A 69 -40.55 28.43 33.90
C LYS A 69 -40.02 29.87 34.01
N GLN A 70 -40.82 30.75 34.63
CA GLN A 70 -40.50 32.15 34.87
C GLN A 70 -40.41 33.06 33.61
N SER A 71 -41.00 32.67 32.48
CA SER A 71 -41.21 33.59 31.35
C SER A 71 -42.59 33.41 30.69
N THR A 72 -42.99 34.37 29.85
CA THR A 72 -44.21 34.30 29.02
C THR A 72 -44.00 33.50 27.73
N SER A 73 -42.83 32.91 27.54
CA SER A 73 -42.46 32.20 26.31
C SER A 73 -42.87 30.72 26.36
N PHE A 74 -43.29 30.20 25.21
CA PHE A 74 -43.64 28.80 25.03
C PHE A 74 -42.58 28.09 24.20
N ASN A 75 -42.30 26.83 24.53
CA ASN A 75 -41.38 25.96 23.80
C ASN A 75 -42.15 24.80 23.18
N ILE A 76 -41.99 24.61 21.87
CA ILE A 76 -42.56 23.50 21.11
C ILE A 76 -41.56 22.35 21.12
N ARG A 77 -41.92 21.26 21.80
CA ARG A 77 -41.10 20.04 21.85
C ARG A 77 -41.59 19.05 20.79
N THR A 78 -40.68 18.61 19.95
CA THR A 78 -40.91 17.60 18.90
C THR A 78 -40.30 16.25 19.29
N PRO A 79 -40.76 15.14 18.70
CA PRO A 79 -40.16 13.81 18.90
C PRO A 79 -38.71 13.69 18.41
N LEU A 80 -38.20 14.66 17.65
CA LEU A 80 -36.84 14.66 17.10
C LEU A 80 -35.76 14.70 18.19
N GLY A 81 -35.97 15.42 19.28
CA GLY A 81 -35.01 15.48 20.40
C GLY A 81 -34.79 14.11 21.06
N PRO A 82 -35.85 13.44 21.55
CA PRO A 82 -35.76 12.07 22.06
C PRO A 82 -35.17 11.07 21.05
N MET A 83 -35.52 11.19 19.77
CA MET A 83 -34.95 10.36 18.70
C MET A 83 -33.44 10.58 18.55
N ALA A 84 -32.98 11.83 18.47
CA ALA A 84 -31.57 12.18 18.38
C ALA A 84 -30.77 11.68 19.59
N ASN A 85 -31.32 11.81 20.81
CA ASN A 85 -30.68 11.29 22.02
C ASN A 85 -30.54 9.76 22.00
N ARG A 86 -31.52 9.03 21.45
CA ARG A 86 -31.45 7.56 21.31
C ARG A 86 -30.43 7.14 20.25
N VAL A 87 -30.43 7.79 19.10
CA VAL A 87 -29.44 7.53 18.04
C VAL A 87 -28.03 7.81 18.56
N GLY A 88 -27.83 8.93 19.26
CA GLY A 88 -26.56 9.26 19.90
C GLY A 88 -26.15 8.23 20.95
N ALA A 89 -27.08 7.77 21.79
CA ALA A 89 -26.81 6.72 22.78
C ALA A 89 -26.44 5.38 22.12
N PHE A 90 -27.11 4.99 21.04
CA PHE A 90 -26.77 3.77 20.30
C PHE A 90 -25.41 3.88 19.61
N ALA A 91 -25.11 5.01 18.96
CA ALA A 91 -23.80 5.25 18.37
C ALA A 91 -22.70 5.12 19.43
N TYR A 92 -22.90 5.75 20.59
CA TYR A 92 -21.96 5.66 21.71
C TYR A 92 -21.84 4.24 22.27
N ALA A 93 -22.95 3.53 22.44
CA ALA A 93 -22.98 2.16 22.97
C ALA A 93 -22.42 1.11 22.00
N LEU A 94 -22.41 1.40 20.70
CA LEU A 94 -21.84 0.53 19.67
C LEU A 94 -20.33 0.69 19.54
N THR A 95 -19.74 1.84 19.89
CA THR A 95 -18.28 2.08 19.84
C THR A 95 -17.43 0.97 20.47
N PRO A 96 -17.76 0.41 21.66
CA PRO A 96 -17.00 -0.69 22.25
C PRO A 96 -17.19 -1.97 21.47
N LEU A 97 -18.38 -2.22 20.95
CA LEU A 97 -18.68 -3.39 20.14
C LEU A 97 -17.93 -3.32 18.81
N THR A 98 -17.88 -2.17 18.14
CA THR A 98 -17.07 -1.97 16.94
C THR A 98 -15.59 -2.08 17.25
N VAL A 99 -15.09 -1.52 18.35
CA VAL A 99 -13.69 -1.72 18.76
C VAL A 99 -13.43 -3.21 19.00
N VAL A 100 -14.25 -3.91 19.79
CA VAL A 100 -14.12 -5.35 20.09
C VAL A 100 -14.19 -6.22 18.83
N LEU A 101 -15.14 -5.94 17.92
CA LEU A 101 -15.32 -6.71 16.69
C LEU A 101 -14.28 -6.39 15.61
N SER A 102 -13.75 -5.16 15.59
CA SER A 102 -12.64 -4.75 14.73
C SER A 102 -11.28 -5.21 15.26
N THR A 103 -11.20 -5.68 16.51
CA THR A 103 -10.04 -6.42 16.98
C THR A 103 -9.94 -7.75 16.25
N ARG A 104 -8.71 -8.16 15.95
CA ARG A 104 -8.42 -9.50 15.43
C ARG A 104 -8.69 -10.63 16.43
N GLU A 105 -9.07 -10.31 17.67
CA GLU A 105 -9.36 -11.25 18.76
C GLU A 105 -10.83 -11.12 19.21
N ASN A 106 -11.77 -11.10 18.27
CA ASN A 106 -13.19 -11.20 18.61
C ASN A 106 -13.60 -12.68 18.85
N VAL A 107 -14.84 -12.94 19.26
CA VAL A 107 -15.35 -14.32 19.47
C VAL A 107 -15.10 -15.26 18.28
N LEU A 108 -15.06 -14.75 17.04
CA LEU A 108 -14.63 -15.53 15.87
C LEU A 108 -13.17 -16.00 15.98
N SER A 109 -12.22 -15.21 16.51
CA SER A 109 -10.82 -15.65 16.68
C SER A 109 -10.70 -16.80 17.69
N LEU A 110 -11.46 -16.73 18.79
CA LEU A 110 -11.52 -17.82 19.78
C LEU A 110 -12.08 -19.12 19.17
N ILE A 111 -13.03 -19.00 18.25
CA ILE A 111 -13.62 -20.12 17.51
C ILE A 111 -12.70 -20.61 16.38
N THR A 112 -11.92 -19.72 15.73
CA THR A 112 -11.12 -20.03 14.52
C THR A 112 -9.63 -20.30 14.77
N LYS A 113 -9.11 -20.04 15.98
CA LYS A 113 -7.72 -20.29 16.41
C LYS A 113 -6.62 -19.67 15.52
N ILE A 114 -6.83 -18.47 14.97
CA ILE A 114 -5.83 -17.78 14.15
C ILE A 114 -4.97 -16.83 15.03
N PRO A 115 -3.63 -16.71 14.84
CA PRO A 115 -2.77 -15.96 15.76
C PRO A 115 -2.79 -14.42 15.59
N ARG A 116 -2.53 -13.72 16.71
CA ARG A 116 -2.43 -12.26 16.84
C ARG A 116 -1.29 -11.63 16.03
N PRO A 117 -1.51 -10.48 15.33
CA PRO A 117 -0.42 -9.61 14.93
C PRO A 117 0.05 -8.74 16.11
N LYS A 118 1.37 -8.61 16.28
CA LYS A 118 2.05 -7.79 17.30
C LYS A 118 1.67 -6.29 17.28
N VAL A 119 1.03 -5.82 16.21
CA VAL A 119 0.64 -4.42 16.00
C VAL A 119 -0.52 -3.99 16.90
N TYR A 120 -1.51 -4.87 17.12
CA TYR A 120 -2.71 -4.52 17.90
C TYR A 120 -2.43 -4.38 19.40
N ALA A 121 -1.57 -5.22 19.95
CA ALA A 121 -1.14 -5.12 21.34
C ALA A 121 -0.42 -3.80 21.63
N LYS A 122 0.33 -3.27 20.64
CA LYS A 122 0.96 -1.95 20.74
C LYS A 122 -0.08 -0.83 20.71
N PHE A 123 -1.08 -0.93 19.84
CA PHE A 123 -2.16 0.06 19.71
C PHE A 123 -3.03 0.16 20.97
N ILE A 124 -3.51 -0.95 21.55
CA ILE A 124 -4.29 -0.91 22.82
C ILE A 124 -3.49 -0.27 23.96
N ALA A 125 -2.18 -0.53 24.01
CA ALA A 125 -1.32 0.01 25.05
C ALA A 125 -1.10 1.53 24.92
N GLU A 126 -1.52 2.16 23.81
CA GLU A 126 -1.43 3.60 23.65
C GLU A 126 -2.35 4.31 24.63
N LYS A 127 -1.78 5.25 25.40
CA LYS A 127 -2.47 5.94 26.51
C LYS A 127 -3.83 6.51 26.12
N TYR A 128 -4.01 7.04 24.90
CA TYR A 128 -5.28 7.62 24.46
C TYR A 128 -6.38 6.58 24.21
N VAL A 129 -6.01 5.36 23.80
CA VAL A 129 -6.96 4.23 23.63
C VAL A 129 -7.44 3.77 25.00
N VAL A 130 -6.51 3.65 25.96
CA VAL A 130 -6.83 3.32 27.36
C VAL A 130 -7.76 4.36 27.98
N PHE A 131 -7.48 5.66 27.80
CA PHE A 131 -8.36 6.73 28.28
C PHE A 131 -9.74 6.71 27.60
N GLY A 132 -9.81 6.38 26.31
CA GLY A 132 -11.08 6.21 25.59
C GLY A 132 -11.92 5.06 26.13
N ILE A 133 -11.30 3.90 26.40
CA ILE A 133 -11.98 2.73 27.01
C ILE A 133 -12.48 3.06 28.42
N LEU A 134 -11.66 3.76 29.23
CA LEU A 134 -12.07 4.18 30.58
C LEU A 134 -13.25 5.17 30.53
N ALA A 135 -13.20 6.17 29.65
CA ALA A 135 -14.30 7.13 29.46
C ALA A 135 -15.62 6.41 29.12
N GLN A 136 -15.52 5.42 28.25
CA GLN A 136 -16.64 4.62 27.79
C GLN A 136 -17.26 3.75 28.88
N VAL A 137 -16.44 3.12 29.73
CA VAL A 137 -16.90 2.36 30.89
C VAL A 137 -17.63 3.26 31.87
N LEU A 138 -17.11 4.46 32.12
CA LEU A 138 -17.72 5.44 33.02
C LEU A 138 -19.07 5.95 32.49
N ILE A 139 -19.19 6.19 31.18
CA ILE A 139 -20.46 6.61 30.56
C ILE A 139 -21.47 5.47 30.53
N ALA A 140 -21.04 4.23 30.28
CA ALA A 140 -21.90 3.05 30.38
C ALA A 140 -22.43 2.86 31.80
N PHE A 141 -21.58 3.09 32.81
CA PHE A 141 -21.99 3.10 34.22
C PHE A 141 -23.06 4.17 34.46
N ILE A 142 -22.82 5.44 34.06
CA ILE A 142 -23.82 6.52 34.19
C ILE A 142 -25.14 6.13 33.51
N TYR A 143 -25.10 5.53 32.33
CA TYR A 143 -26.29 5.12 31.59
C TYR A 143 -27.10 4.05 32.34
N ILE A 144 -26.45 3.00 32.84
CA ILE A 144 -27.11 1.91 33.59
C ILE A 144 -27.75 2.46 34.87
N PHE A 145 -27.04 3.32 35.60
CA PHE A 145 -27.54 3.91 36.84
C PHE A 145 -28.62 5.00 36.60
N ASN A 146 -28.87 5.42 35.36
CA ASN A 146 -29.99 6.28 34.97
C ASN A 146 -31.29 5.50 34.67
N ILE A 147 -31.24 4.16 34.63
CA ILE A 147 -32.44 3.35 34.46
C ILE A 147 -33.36 3.54 35.67
N LYS A 148 -34.60 3.98 35.45
CA LYS A 148 -35.59 4.27 36.51
C LYS A 148 -35.69 3.16 37.56
N ARG A 149 -35.62 1.91 37.13
CA ARG A 149 -35.68 0.71 37.98
C ARG A 149 -34.50 0.64 38.96
N VAL A 150 -33.31 0.98 38.50
CA VAL A 150 -32.08 1.02 39.33
C VAL A 150 -32.14 2.19 40.31
N VAL A 151 -32.59 3.36 39.85
CA VAL A 151 -32.76 4.54 40.72
C VAL A 151 -33.75 4.29 41.86
N MET A 152 -34.84 3.58 41.58
CA MET A 152 -35.82 3.19 42.60
C MET A 152 -35.24 2.20 43.63
N TRP A 153 -34.32 1.32 43.24
CA TRP A 153 -33.65 0.39 44.14
C TRP A 153 -32.57 1.05 45.00
N THR A 154 -31.74 1.90 44.41
CA THR A 154 -30.55 2.45 45.09
C THR A 154 -30.82 3.77 45.83
N GLY A 155 -31.95 4.41 45.53
CA GLY A 155 -32.32 5.71 46.11
C GLY A 155 -31.64 6.91 45.43
N HIS A 156 -32.28 8.08 45.59
CA HIS A 156 -31.91 9.30 44.86
C HIS A 156 -30.57 9.93 45.31
N ALA A 157 -30.18 9.75 46.58
CA ALA A 157 -28.89 10.25 47.07
C ALA A 157 -27.70 9.48 46.48
N PHE A 158 -27.83 8.15 46.35
CA PHE A 158 -26.85 7.31 45.70
C PHE A 158 -26.76 7.61 44.21
N PHE A 159 -27.91 7.70 43.53
CA PHE A 159 -27.99 8.11 42.11
C PHE A 159 -27.20 9.40 41.84
N ARG A 160 -27.39 10.43 42.67
CA ARG A 160 -26.70 11.70 42.49
C ARG A 160 -25.18 11.56 42.59
N LYS A 161 -24.68 10.89 43.62
CA LYS A 161 -23.23 10.69 43.83
C LYS A 161 -22.62 9.79 42.75
N SER A 162 -23.34 8.75 42.33
CA SER A 162 -22.92 7.81 41.29
C SER A 162 -22.91 8.44 39.88
N HIS A 163 -23.49 9.62 39.69
CA HIS A 163 -23.46 10.34 38.41
C HIS A 163 -22.44 11.47 38.39
N TYR A 164 -22.26 12.19 39.51
CA TYR A 164 -21.29 13.28 39.57
C TYR A 164 -19.84 12.78 39.52
N ILE A 165 -19.50 11.75 40.29
CA ILE A 165 -18.12 11.25 40.36
C ILE A 165 -17.67 10.69 39.01
N PRO A 166 -18.41 9.76 38.37
CA PRO A 166 -18.04 9.28 37.04
C PRO A 166 -18.17 10.37 35.98
N GLY A 167 -19.11 11.30 36.08
CA GLY A 167 -19.26 12.39 35.11
C GLY A 167 -18.05 13.32 35.07
N ILE A 168 -17.53 13.72 36.24
CA ILE A 168 -16.30 14.51 36.34
C ILE A 168 -15.09 13.71 35.83
N LEU A 169 -15.00 12.43 36.21
CA LEU A 169 -13.92 11.55 35.76
C LEU A 169 -13.97 11.33 34.23
N SER A 170 -15.16 11.19 33.65
CA SER A 170 -15.40 11.09 32.22
C SER A 170 -14.90 12.33 31.48
N LEU A 171 -15.19 13.53 31.99
CA LEU A 171 -14.67 14.78 31.41
C LEU A 171 -13.13 14.81 31.41
N GLY A 172 -12.50 14.38 32.51
CA GLY A 172 -11.04 14.27 32.59
C GLY A 172 -10.46 13.23 31.62
N THR A 173 -11.09 12.07 31.49
CA THR A 173 -10.67 11.03 30.54
C THR A 173 -10.89 11.44 29.07
N CYS A 174 -11.97 12.17 28.78
CA CYS A 174 -12.23 12.75 27.46
C CYS A 174 -11.20 13.84 27.13
N TRP A 175 -10.78 14.65 28.10
CA TRP A 175 -9.70 15.64 27.91
C TRP A 175 -8.34 14.98 27.65
N GLY A 176 -8.00 13.94 28.43
CA GLY A 176 -6.77 13.15 28.22
C GLY A 176 -6.75 12.40 26.89
N HIS A 177 -7.92 12.01 26.39
CA HIS A 177 -8.12 11.49 25.03
C HIS A 177 -7.91 12.60 23.98
N TRP A 178 -8.43 13.80 24.21
CA TRP A 178 -8.38 14.95 23.30
C TRP A 178 -6.97 15.52 23.09
N ALA A 179 -6.16 15.61 24.15
CA ALA A 179 -4.82 16.22 24.09
C ALA A 179 -3.86 15.52 23.10
N ARG A 180 -4.07 14.24 22.81
CA ARG A 180 -3.32 13.49 21.78
C ARG A 180 -4.04 13.39 20.43
N LEU A 181 -5.31 13.76 20.35
CA LEU A 181 -6.05 13.89 19.08
C LEU A 181 -5.79 15.23 18.38
N ALA A 182 -5.14 16.19 19.03
CA ALA A 182 -4.72 17.43 18.38
C ALA A 182 -3.85 17.19 17.13
N CYS A 183 -3.05 16.11 17.09
CA CYS A 183 -2.29 15.75 15.90
C CYS A 183 -3.16 15.25 14.72
N TRP A 184 -4.43 14.91 14.95
CA TRP A 184 -5.41 14.56 13.89
C TRP A 184 -6.11 15.79 13.29
N ILE A 185 -6.13 16.93 14.00
CA ILE A 185 -6.77 18.17 13.55
C ILE A 185 -5.83 19.00 12.63
N GLY A 186 -4.56 18.61 12.53
CA GLY A 186 -3.55 19.23 11.66
C GLY A 186 -3.14 18.38 10.45
N PHE A 187 -4.01 17.50 9.96
CA PHE A 187 -3.67 16.63 8.82
C PHE A 187 -3.44 17.49 7.56
N LYS A 188 -2.16 17.73 7.22
CA LYS A 188 -1.75 18.35 5.97
C LYS A 188 -1.29 17.27 5.02
N ALA A 189 -2.01 17.10 3.91
CA ALA A 189 -1.57 16.24 2.82
C ALA A 189 -0.25 16.77 2.24
N ALA A 190 0.63 15.86 1.80
CA ALA A 190 1.84 16.27 1.08
C ALA A 190 1.44 16.80 -0.30
N GLU A 191 2.06 17.86 -0.79
CA GLU A 191 1.82 18.35 -2.14
C GLU A 191 2.75 17.63 -3.10
N GLY A 192 2.16 16.88 -4.06
CA GLY A 192 2.90 16.11 -5.04
C GLY A 192 2.73 16.61 -6.46
N LYS A 193 3.84 16.62 -7.19
CA LYS A 193 3.92 16.93 -8.62
C LYS A 193 3.76 15.65 -9.42
N ILE A 194 2.87 15.65 -10.41
CA ILE A 194 2.65 14.54 -11.33
C ILE A 194 3.23 14.88 -12.70
N THR A 195 4.06 14.00 -13.25
CA THR A 195 4.48 14.07 -14.66
C THR A 195 4.03 12.82 -15.39
N SER A 196 3.47 12.98 -16.59
CA SER A 196 3.00 11.87 -17.43
C SER A 196 4.00 11.51 -18.51
N PHE A 197 4.13 10.21 -18.78
CA PHE A 197 4.95 9.63 -19.82
C PHE A 197 4.10 8.64 -20.64
N ASP A 198 4.35 8.60 -21.95
CA ASP A 198 3.80 7.58 -22.83
C ASP A 198 4.59 6.27 -22.63
N ASP A 199 3.90 5.16 -22.42
CA ASP A 199 4.46 3.83 -22.20
C ASP A 199 4.34 2.94 -23.46
N GLY A 200 3.90 3.51 -24.59
CA GLY A 200 3.64 2.77 -25.82
C GLY A 200 2.29 2.06 -25.81
N ASP A 201 1.76 1.74 -27.00
CA ASP A 201 0.48 1.05 -27.20
C ASP A 201 -0.73 1.69 -26.49
N GLY A 202 -0.71 3.01 -26.30
CA GLY A 202 -1.77 3.77 -25.63
C GLY A 202 -1.78 3.61 -24.10
N GLY A 203 -0.73 3.02 -23.52
CA GLY A 203 -0.50 3.00 -22.07
C GLY A 203 0.11 4.32 -21.59
N LEU A 204 -0.28 4.77 -20.40
CA LEU A 204 0.33 5.94 -19.77
C LEU A 204 0.99 5.56 -18.44
N VAL A 205 2.05 6.26 -18.09
CA VAL A 205 2.76 6.12 -16.82
C VAL A 205 2.91 7.50 -16.18
N ALA A 206 2.52 7.62 -14.92
CA ALA A 206 2.64 8.84 -14.15
C ALA A 206 3.78 8.71 -13.12
N ARG A 207 4.71 9.68 -13.09
CA ARG A 207 5.71 9.83 -12.02
C ARG A 207 5.20 10.86 -11.02
N LEU A 208 5.04 10.45 -9.78
CA LEU A 208 4.57 11.29 -8.68
C LEU A 208 5.74 11.59 -7.74
N GLU A 209 6.01 12.87 -7.53
CA GLU A 209 7.09 13.34 -6.66
C GLU A 209 6.58 14.28 -5.58
N PHE A 210 6.99 14.06 -4.34
CA PHE A 210 6.69 14.98 -3.23
C PHE A 210 7.73 14.89 -2.14
N SER A 211 7.78 15.93 -1.30
CA SER A 211 8.58 15.91 -0.06
C SER A 211 7.70 15.62 1.14
N HIS A 212 8.14 14.72 2.01
CA HIS A 212 7.43 14.38 3.23
C HIS A 212 8.41 14.14 4.38
N ASP A 213 8.19 14.81 5.50
CA ASP A 213 9.04 14.68 6.68
C ASP A 213 8.72 13.39 7.41
N GLN A 214 9.57 12.37 7.24
CA GLN A 214 9.42 11.10 7.92
C GLN A 214 10.77 10.40 8.14
N PRO A 215 10.84 9.43 9.06
CA PRO A 215 12.04 8.62 9.24
C PRO A 215 12.45 7.89 7.96
N PRO A 216 13.75 7.61 7.78
CA PRO A 216 14.25 6.93 6.59
C PRO A 216 13.63 5.53 6.45
N TRP A 217 13.19 5.19 5.23
CA TRP A 217 12.72 3.84 4.90
C TRP A 217 13.83 3.00 4.27
N LYS A 218 13.63 1.69 4.24
CA LYS A 218 14.57 0.73 3.65
C LYS A 218 14.11 0.31 2.25
N ALA A 219 15.06 0.02 1.37
CA ALA A 219 14.78 -0.49 0.03
C ALA A 219 13.93 -1.78 0.09
N GLY A 220 12.93 -1.86 -0.80
CA GLY A 220 11.95 -2.96 -0.86
C GLY A 220 10.74 -2.79 0.06
N GLN A 221 10.68 -1.74 0.90
CA GLN A 221 9.44 -1.34 1.57
C GLN A 221 8.52 -0.59 0.60
N HIS A 222 7.22 -0.58 0.88
CA HIS A 222 6.23 0.13 0.08
C HIS A 222 5.34 0.97 0.99
N PHE A 223 4.64 1.92 0.39
CA PHE A 223 3.71 2.82 1.06
C PHE A 223 2.34 2.74 0.39
N PHE A 224 1.29 3.04 1.14
CA PHE A 224 -0.04 3.22 0.57
C PHE A 224 -0.27 4.71 0.32
N LEU A 225 -0.57 5.04 -0.93
CA LEU A 225 -0.89 6.39 -1.37
C LEU A 225 -2.39 6.51 -1.62
N CYS A 226 -2.98 7.58 -1.11
CA CYS A 226 -4.32 8.02 -1.43
C CYS A 226 -4.22 9.42 -2.04
N LEU A 227 -4.79 9.60 -3.24
CA LEU A 227 -4.83 10.87 -3.96
C LEU A 227 -6.26 11.41 -3.82
N PRO A 228 -6.56 12.32 -2.87
CA PRO A 228 -7.93 12.74 -2.58
C PRO A 228 -8.68 13.37 -3.76
N GLU A 229 -7.96 13.96 -4.72
CA GLU A 229 -8.53 14.48 -5.96
C GLU A 229 -9.09 13.39 -6.88
N ILE A 230 -8.59 12.16 -6.76
CA ILE A 230 -9.04 11.01 -7.53
C ILE A 230 -10.01 10.18 -6.69
N THR A 231 -9.61 9.83 -5.47
CA THR A 231 -10.39 9.04 -4.51
C THR A 231 -10.13 9.47 -3.08
N VAL A 232 -11.20 9.67 -2.31
CA VAL A 232 -11.09 10.10 -0.89
C VAL A 232 -10.88 8.94 0.08
N TRP A 233 -11.17 7.69 -0.32
CA TRP A 233 -11.22 6.54 0.60
C TRP A 233 -10.49 5.29 0.09
N GLN A 234 -9.70 5.43 -0.97
CA GLN A 234 -8.94 4.31 -1.53
C GLN A 234 -7.45 4.63 -1.48
N SER A 235 -6.70 3.69 -0.91
CA SER A 235 -5.26 3.77 -0.82
C SER A 235 -4.64 2.59 -1.57
N HIS A 236 -3.65 2.87 -2.41
CA HIS A 236 -3.01 1.85 -3.26
C HIS A 236 -1.52 1.70 -2.90
N PRO A 237 -0.99 0.47 -2.90
CA PRO A 237 0.41 0.24 -2.54
C PRO A 237 1.36 0.61 -3.68
N PHE A 238 2.34 1.45 -3.40
CA PHE A 238 3.41 1.82 -4.33
C PHE A 238 4.78 1.75 -3.67
N THR A 239 5.77 1.34 -4.46
CA THR A 239 7.16 1.24 -3.98
C THR A 239 7.87 2.56 -4.29
N PRO A 240 8.39 3.25 -3.27
CA PRO A 240 9.16 4.46 -3.50
C PRO A 240 10.54 4.11 -4.05
N PHE A 241 11.02 4.91 -5.00
CA PHE A 241 12.43 4.96 -5.34
C PHE A 241 12.98 6.35 -4.98
N PRO A 242 14.23 6.43 -4.48
CA PRO A 242 14.79 7.71 -4.05
C PRO A 242 15.18 8.55 -5.27
N ASN A 243 14.70 9.79 -5.34
CA ASN A 243 15.07 10.75 -6.40
C ASN A 243 16.54 11.21 -6.27
N ARG A 244 17.14 11.08 -5.07
CA ARG A 244 18.58 11.26 -4.86
C ARG A 244 19.05 10.24 -3.85
N LEU A 245 20.05 9.45 -4.22
CA LEU A 245 20.58 8.32 -3.44
C LEU A 245 21.12 8.68 -2.02
N GLN A 246 20.88 9.88 -1.49
CA GLN A 246 21.30 10.34 -0.16
C GLN A 246 20.34 11.31 0.57
N SER A 247 19.15 11.69 0.05
CA SER A 247 18.25 12.63 0.76
C SER A 247 16.96 11.97 1.27
N HIS A 248 16.80 11.91 2.59
CA HIS A 248 15.76 11.16 3.30
C HIS A 248 14.34 11.76 3.26
N ALA A 249 14.12 12.85 2.53
CA ALA A 249 12.84 13.59 2.55
C ALA A 249 12.06 13.59 1.23
N GLN A 250 12.59 13.00 0.14
CA GLN A 250 11.96 13.04 -1.18
C GLN A 250 11.43 11.67 -1.62
N HIS A 251 10.15 11.64 -1.94
CA HIS A 251 9.47 10.48 -2.48
C HIS A 251 9.30 10.62 -3.98
N ALA A 252 9.65 9.57 -4.72
CA ALA A 252 9.25 9.40 -6.11
C ALA A 252 8.57 8.04 -6.30
N TYR A 253 7.48 8.03 -7.07
CA TYR A 253 6.70 6.85 -7.39
C TYR A 253 6.42 6.80 -8.88
N ILE A 254 6.47 5.62 -9.48
CA ILE A 254 6.03 5.37 -10.85
C ILE A 254 4.72 4.60 -10.77
N ILE A 255 3.68 5.17 -11.37
CA ILE A 255 2.31 4.66 -11.35
C ILE A 255 1.94 4.35 -12.80
N ARG A 256 1.84 3.06 -13.12
CA ARG A 256 1.28 2.63 -14.41
C ARG A 256 -0.22 2.91 -14.41
N CYS A 257 -0.68 3.65 -15.42
CA CYS A 257 -2.07 4.03 -15.55
C CYS A 257 -2.87 2.91 -16.22
N LEU A 258 -3.39 2.00 -15.40
CA LEU A 258 -4.30 0.95 -15.82
C LEU A 258 -5.76 1.40 -15.68
N LYS A 259 -6.70 0.67 -16.31
CA LYS A 259 -8.15 0.93 -16.19
C LYS A 259 -8.58 1.03 -14.72
N GLY A 260 -9.38 2.05 -14.39
CA GLY A 260 -9.87 2.30 -13.04
C GLY A 260 -9.30 3.59 -12.46
N GLU A 261 -8.97 3.60 -11.17
CA GLU A 261 -8.51 4.82 -10.49
C GLU A 261 -7.13 5.28 -10.95
N THR A 262 -6.24 4.34 -11.29
CA THR A 262 -4.90 4.64 -11.79
C THR A 262 -4.87 5.27 -13.17
N SER A 263 -5.98 5.29 -13.93
CA SER A 263 -6.04 6.01 -15.23
C SER A 263 -6.31 7.50 -15.09
N ARG A 264 -6.67 7.96 -13.89
CA ARG A 264 -7.04 9.35 -13.60
C ARG A 264 -5.90 10.30 -13.21
N PRO A 265 -4.77 9.86 -12.61
CA PRO A 265 -3.67 10.78 -12.28
C PRO A 265 -3.17 11.63 -13.46
N PRO A 266 -3.07 11.11 -14.69
CA PRO A 266 -2.67 11.92 -15.83
C PRO A 266 -3.66 13.00 -16.23
N LEU A 267 -4.95 12.82 -15.89
CA LEU A 267 -6.01 13.78 -16.20
C LEU A 267 -5.92 15.04 -15.32
N LEU A 268 -5.08 15.02 -14.28
CA LEU A 268 -4.82 16.17 -13.42
C LEU A 268 -3.93 17.22 -14.10
N GLY A 269 -3.27 16.87 -15.21
CA GLY A 269 -2.41 17.77 -16.00
C GLY A 269 -0.96 17.82 -15.51
N GLU A 270 -0.03 18.05 -16.44
CA GLU A 270 1.44 17.96 -16.23
C GLU A 270 2.03 18.99 -15.24
N THR A 271 1.24 19.99 -14.84
CA THR A 271 1.67 21.11 -13.98
C THR A 271 0.85 21.26 -12.70
N ALA A 272 -0.11 20.38 -12.44
CA ALA A 272 -0.91 20.44 -11.23
C ALA A 272 -0.17 19.81 -10.04
N THR A 273 -0.20 20.51 -8.90
CA THR A 273 0.14 19.93 -7.60
C THR A 273 -1.10 19.26 -7.04
N THR A 274 -0.97 17.99 -6.64
CA THR A 274 -2.06 17.19 -6.10
C THR A 274 -1.76 16.82 -4.64
N PRO A 275 -2.73 16.92 -3.72
CA PRO A 275 -2.56 16.44 -2.36
C PRO A 275 -2.38 14.92 -2.35
N VAL A 276 -1.40 14.45 -1.58
CA VAL A 276 -1.07 13.04 -1.40
C VAL A 276 -1.15 12.69 0.08
N ILE A 277 -1.94 11.68 0.38
CA ILE A 277 -2.00 11.04 1.69
C ILE A 277 -1.12 9.80 1.66
N LEU A 278 -0.12 9.77 2.52
CA LEU A 278 0.86 8.69 2.62
C LEU A 278 0.65 7.90 3.92
N THR A 279 0.69 6.58 3.83
CA THR A 279 0.85 5.72 5.02
C THR A 279 1.93 4.66 4.78
N GLY A 280 2.71 4.35 5.81
CA GLY A 280 3.81 3.37 5.75
C GLY A 280 4.98 3.78 6.64
N PRO A 281 6.16 3.15 6.49
CA PRO A 281 6.49 2.09 5.52
C PRO A 281 5.93 0.72 5.91
N TYR A 282 5.55 -0.08 4.90
CA TYR A 282 5.10 -1.46 5.05
C TYR A 282 6.11 -2.46 4.45
N ARG A 283 6.05 -3.71 4.94
CA ARG A 283 6.97 -4.84 4.66
C ARG A 283 8.29 -4.79 5.45
N THR A 284 8.85 -5.97 5.70
CA THR A 284 10.21 -6.12 6.24
C THR A 284 11.27 -5.89 5.16
N PRO A 285 12.46 -5.39 5.50
CA PRO A 285 13.57 -5.25 4.55
C PRO A 285 13.91 -6.59 3.88
N ILE A 286 14.15 -6.56 2.57
CA ILE A 286 14.40 -7.76 1.75
C ILE A 286 15.90 -8.07 1.66
N LEU A 287 16.74 -7.04 1.76
CA LEU A 287 18.18 -7.19 1.83
C LEU A 287 18.58 -7.58 3.25
N ASP A 288 19.30 -8.70 3.34
CA ASP A 288 19.99 -9.10 4.56
C ASP A 288 21.45 -8.62 4.44
N LYS A 289 22.09 -8.30 5.58
CA LYS A 289 23.48 -7.78 5.60
C LYS A 289 24.52 -8.78 5.09
N THR A 290 24.09 -10.01 4.80
CA THR A 290 24.92 -11.19 4.56
C THR A 290 24.97 -11.63 3.10
N ALA A 291 24.20 -11.02 2.18
CA ALA A 291 24.16 -11.44 0.78
C ALA A 291 25.22 -10.69 -0.06
N PRO A 292 26.28 -11.37 -0.54
CA PRO A 292 27.38 -10.69 -1.20
C PRO A 292 27.10 -10.30 -2.66
N ASN A 293 26.34 -11.09 -3.42
CA ASN A 293 26.07 -10.80 -4.83
C ASN A 293 24.58 -10.66 -5.09
N ILE A 294 24.15 -9.62 -5.79
CA ILE A 294 22.73 -9.34 -6.04
C ILE A 294 22.46 -9.18 -7.54
N LEU A 295 21.51 -9.96 -8.03
CA LEU A 295 20.94 -9.83 -9.36
C LEU A 295 19.52 -9.28 -9.22
N ALA A 296 19.32 -8.03 -9.62
CA ALA A 296 18.04 -7.33 -9.58
C ALA A 296 17.44 -7.28 -10.98
N ILE A 297 16.27 -7.89 -11.18
CA ILE A 297 15.59 -7.96 -12.48
C ILE A 297 14.27 -7.18 -12.43
N ALA A 298 14.07 -6.28 -13.38
CA ALA A 298 12.85 -5.51 -13.53
C ALA A 298 12.23 -5.69 -14.92
N GLY A 299 10.90 -5.75 -14.99
CA GLY A 299 10.14 -5.59 -16.22
C GLY A 299 9.23 -4.35 -16.14
N GLY A 300 9.31 -3.45 -17.12
CA GLY A 300 8.50 -2.23 -17.19
C GLY A 300 8.59 -1.41 -15.90
N THR A 301 7.44 -1.08 -15.29
CA THR A 301 7.37 -0.32 -14.03
C THR A 301 7.86 -1.08 -12.79
N GLY A 302 8.22 -2.36 -12.92
CA GLY A 302 8.90 -3.13 -11.86
C GLY A 302 10.26 -2.56 -11.45
N ILE A 303 10.81 -1.62 -12.22
CA ILE A 303 12.05 -0.90 -11.90
C ILE A 303 11.99 -0.16 -10.58
N SER A 304 10.79 0.32 -10.16
CA SER A 304 10.59 0.98 -8.87
C SER A 304 10.91 0.09 -7.67
N PHE A 305 10.91 -1.23 -7.86
CA PHE A 305 11.33 -2.19 -6.86
C PHE A 305 12.82 -2.56 -6.99
N ALA A 306 13.27 -2.86 -8.20
CA ALA A 306 14.63 -3.39 -8.44
C ALA A 306 15.72 -2.34 -8.26
N LEU A 307 15.50 -1.11 -8.74
CA LEU A 307 16.51 -0.04 -8.74
C LEU A 307 16.92 0.40 -7.33
N PRO A 308 16.00 0.71 -6.39
CA PRO A 308 16.38 1.04 -5.01
C PRO A 308 17.10 -0.09 -4.30
N LEU A 309 16.79 -1.34 -4.67
CA LEU A 309 17.39 -2.52 -4.08
C LEU A 309 18.83 -2.73 -4.57
N ALA A 310 19.07 -2.56 -5.87
CA ALA A 310 20.41 -2.54 -6.45
C ALA A 310 21.24 -1.39 -5.85
N ALA A 311 20.66 -0.20 -5.71
CA ALA A 311 21.33 0.94 -5.11
C ALA A 311 21.70 0.72 -3.64
N ALA A 312 20.78 0.17 -2.84
CA ALA A 312 21.03 -0.14 -1.42
C ALA A 312 22.09 -1.24 -1.27
N ALA A 313 22.09 -2.24 -2.16
CA ALA A 313 23.11 -3.28 -2.22
C ALA A 313 24.49 -2.71 -2.54
N ALA A 314 24.58 -1.82 -3.54
CA ALA A 314 25.82 -1.17 -3.94
C ALA A 314 26.37 -0.28 -2.80
N ALA A 315 25.48 0.46 -2.13
CA ALA A 315 25.85 1.29 -0.97
C ALA A 315 26.37 0.44 0.20
N ALA A 316 25.73 -0.70 0.48
CA ALA A 316 26.18 -1.62 1.53
C ALA A 316 27.52 -2.31 1.19
N ALA A 317 27.82 -2.44 -0.10
CA ALA A 317 29.03 -3.05 -0.62
C ALA A 317 30.23 -2.10 -0.72
N SER A 318 30.06 -0.79 -0.46
CA SER A 318 31.16 0.18 -0.57
C SER A 318 32.15 -0.01 0.58
N PRO A 319 33.41 -0.41 0.31
CA PRO A 319 34.38 -0.66 1.37
C PRO A 319 34.91 0.66 1.94
N THR A 320 35.20 0.68 3.24
CA THR A 320 35.94 1.74 3.93
C THR A 320 37.42 1.78 3.56
N ASN A 321 37.90 0.83 2.75
CA ASN A 321 39.29 0.72 2.32
C ASN A 321 39.36 0.23 0.86
N ASN A 322 40.33 0.70 0.10
CA ASN A 322 40.43 0.65 -1.36
C ASN A 322 40.67 -0.75 -1.99
N GLU A 323 40.20 -1.83 -1.36
CA GLU A 323 40.35 -3.22 -1.83
C GLU A 323 39.16 -3.67 -2.69
N ILE A 324 39.39 -4.77 -3.44
CA ILE A 324 38.52 -5.37 -4.46
C ILE A 324 37.05 -5.39 -3.99
N PRO A 325 36.07 -5.04 -4.86
CA PRO A 325 34.66 -5.13 -4.50
C PRO A 325 34.32 -6.55 -4.06
N ALA A 326 34.00 -6.74 -2.79
CA ALA A 326 33.61 -8.06 -2.27
C ALA A 326 32.31 -8.58 -2.91
N HIS A 327 31.58 -7.71 -3.63
CA HIS A 327 30.16 -7.85 -3.94
C HIS A 327 29.85 -7.29 -5.34
N ARG A 328 29.19 -8.09 -6.18
CA ARG A 328 28.71 -7.69 -7.52
C ARG A 328 27.22 -7.43 -7.50
N VAL A 329 26.82 -6.27 -8.02
CA VAL A 329 25.42 -5.89 -8.19
C VAL A 329 25.12 -5.75 -9.67
N GLU A 330 24.16 -6.53 -10.17
CA GLU A 330 23.70 -6.45 -11.55
C GLU A 330 22.23 -6.08 -11.59
N LEU A 331 21.91 -4.97 -12.27
CA LEU A 331 20.56 -4.52 -12.54
C LEU A 331 20.22 -4.81 -13.99
N VAL A 332 19.25 -5.70 -14.20
CA VAL A 332 18.70 -6.05 -15.50
C VAL A 332 17.32 -5.43 -15.61
N TRP A 333 17.10 -4.63 -16.65
CA TRP A 333 15.81 -3.99 -16.88
C TRP A 333 15.31 -4.29 -18.28
N VAL A 334 14.14 -4.91 -18.38
CA VAL A 334 13.46 -5.21 -19.63
C VAL A 334 12.32 -4.20 -19.83
N ILE A 335 12.37 -3.45 -20.92
CA ILE A 335 11.38 -2.42 -21.26
C ILE A 335 10.86 -2.62 -22.70
N PRO A 336 9.59 -2.29 -22.96
CA PRO A 336 9.06 -2.27 -24.31
C PRO A 336 9.63 -1.08 -25.10
N PRO A 337 9.17 0.17 -25.00
CA PRO A 337 9.82 1.26 -25.71
C PRO A 337 11.06 1.78 -24.96
N SER A 338 12.08 2.18 -25.73
CA SER A 338 13.30 2.85 -25.27
C SER A 338 13.02 4.15 -24.49
N GLN A 339 11.88 4.79 -24.77
CA GLN A 339 11.44 6.03 -24.10
C GLN A 339 11.22 5.84 -22.60
N ASN A 340 10.92 4.62 -22.16
CA ASN A 340 10.70 4.33 -20.75
C ASN A 340 11.95 4.55 -19.88
N ILE A 341 13.14 4.61 -20.49
CA ILE A 341 14.38 4.95 -19.78
C ILE A 341 14.30 6.32 -19.11
N GLU A 342 13.56 7.27 -19.69
CA GLU A 342 13.37 8.62 -19.15
C GLU A 342 12.72 8.62 -17.76
N TRP A 343 11.97 7.58 -17.40
CA TRP A 343 11.31 7.49 -16.10
C TRP A 343 12.26 7.52 -14.92
N VAL A 344 13.47 6.97 -15.09
CA VAL A 344 14.46 6.77 -14.01
C VAL A 344 15.89 7.14 -14.44
N GLN A 345 16.00 7.97 -15.47
CA GLN A 345 17.28 8.29 -16.11
C GLN A 345 18.27 8.93 -15.12
N ASP A 346 17.81 9.90 -14.34
CA ASP A 346 18.63 10.61 -13.35
C ASP A 346 19.14 9.66 -12.26
N GLU A 347 18.29 8.73 -11.82
CA GLU A 347 18.62 7.75 -10.80
C GLU A 347 19.59 6.67 -11.32
N LEU A 348 19.41 6.21 -12.57
CA LEU A 348 20.35 5.29 -13.23
C LEU A 348 21.71 5.93 -13.41
N ASN A 349 21.73 7.19 -13.87
CA ASN A 349 22.95 7.97 -13.97
C ASN A 349 23.62 8.06 -12.59
N THR A 350 22.89 8.49 -11.56
CA THR A 350 23.46 8.64 -10.20
C THR A 350 24.03 7.32 -9.68
N LEU A 351 23.35 6.19 -9.93
CA LEU A 351 23.82 4.86 -9.53
C LEU A 351 25.14 4.48 -10.20
N LEU A 352 25.21 4.64 -11.52
CA LEU A 352 26.40 4.33 -12.33
C LEU A 352 27.59 5.24 -11.96
N HIS A 353 27.33 6.51 -11.66
CA HIS A 353 28.35 7.46 -11.20
C HIS A 353 28.87 7.14 -9.80
N SER A 354 27.98 6.73 -8.90
CA SER A 354 28.34 6.48 -7.50
C SER A 354 29.10 5.17 -7.32
N TYR A 355 28.80 4.15 -8.14
CA TYR A 355 29.36 2.80 -7.99
C TYR A 355 29.85 2.17 -9.31
N PRO A 356 30.79 2.81 -10.03
CA PRO A 356 31.19 2.40 -11.38
C PRO A 356 31.88 1.03 -11.45
N LYS A 357 32.43 0.53 -10.34
CA LYS A 357 33.16 -0.75 -10.28
C LYS A 357 32.29 -1.93 -9.86
N ASN A 358 31.18 -1.67 -9.17
CA ASN A 358 30.41 -2.72 -8.46
C ASN A 358 29.04 -2.96 -9.12
N VAL A 359 28.52 -1.97 -9.84
CA VAL A 359 27.19 -2.00 -10.45
C VAL A 359 27.31 -2.15 -11.95
N ILE A 360 26.62 -3.16 -12.49
CA ILE A 360 26.43 -3.36 -13.93
C ILE A 360 24.94 -3.16 -14.23
N VAL A 361 24.63 -2.30 -15.20
CA VAL A 361 23.26 -2.09 -15.68
C VAL A 361 23.14 -2.65 -17.10
N ARG A 362 22.16 -3.54 -17.30
CA ARG A 362 21.80 -4.11 -18.60
C ARG A 362 20.35 -3.75 -18.92
N ILE A 363 20.15 -3.09 -20.05
CA ILE A 363 18.82 -2.69 -20.50
C ILE A 363 18.48 -3.49 -21.74
N PHE A 364 17.36 -4.21 -21.68
CA PHE A 364 16.82 -5.00 -22.76
C PHE A 364 15.58 -4.30 -23.31
N ILE A 365 15.65 -3.85 -24.55
CA ILE A 365 14.54 -3.17 -25.23
C ILE A 365 13.86 -4.19 -26.12
N SER A 366 12.56 -4.41 -25.89
CA SER A 366 11.74 -5.40 -26.62
C SER A 366 10.76 -4.70 -27.57
N HIS A 367 10.51 -5.26 -28.75
CA HIS A 367 9.57 -4.72 -29.75
C HIS A 367 10.03 -3.40 -30.42
N GLU A 368 11.31 -3.07 -30.33
CA GLU A 368 11.91 -1.92 -31.02
C GLU A 368 13.23 -2.36 -31.68
N SER A 369 13.46 -1.95 -32.92
CA SER A 369 14.72 -2.21 -33.63
C SER A 369 15.77 -1.17 -33.21
N PRO A 370 17.07 -1.53 -33.18
CA PRO A 370 18.12 -0.55 -32.91
C PRO A 370 18.01 0.62 -33.92
N PRO A 371 18.26 1.87 -33.48
CA PRO A 371 18.34 2.99 -34.41
C PRO A 371 19.36 2.64 -35.50
N LEU A 372 18.95 2.72 -36.77
CA LEU A 372 19.88 2.57 -37.89
C LEU A 372 21.02 3.57 -37.68
N GLU A 373 22.24 3.08 -37.46
CA GLU A 373 23.42 3.95 -37.48
C GLU A 373 23.50 4.58 -38.87
N LEU A 374 23.61 5.90 -38.93
CA LEU A 374 23.88 6.62 -40.17
C LEU A 374 25.23 6.14 -40.72
N GLY A 375 25.20 5.13 -41.60
CA GLY A 375 26.22 4.99 -42.62
C GLY A 375 26.27 6.30 -43.41
N ALA A 376 27.48 6.78 -43.70
CA ALA A 376 27.70 7.98 -44.48
C ALA A 376 26.74 8.05 -45.67
N VAL A 377 25.86 9.06 -45.66
CA VAL A 377 24.92 9.31 -46.75
C VAL A 377 25.75 9.76 -47.95
N ASP A 378 25.80 8.91 -48.98
CA ASP A 378 26.15 9.35 -50.33
C ASP A 378 24.94 10.10 -50.88
N ASP A 379 25.16 11.36 -51.24
CA ASP A 379 24.12 12.27 -51.72
C ASP A 379 23.61 11.81 -53.08
N THR A 380 22.42 11.20 -53.14
CA THR A 380 21.58 11.34 -54.34
C THR A 380 20.08 11.09 -54.09
N LYS A 381 19.34 12.20 -54.07
CA LYS A 381 17.94 12.43 -54.49
C LYS A 381 16.84 11.42 -54.08
N GLY A 382 15.87 11.95 -53.30
CA GLY A 382 14.47 11.95 -53.74
C GLY A 382 13.39 11.49 -52.74
N SER A 383 12.82 12.47 -52.03
CA SER A 383 11.39 12.61 -51.62
C SER A 383 10.67 11.45 -50.91
N ALA A 384 10.37 11.66 -49.62
CA ALA A 384 9.01 11.76 -49.02
C ALA A 384 9.01 11.32 -47.54
N GLY A 385 8.59 12.20 -46.62
CA GLY A 385 8.12 11.80 -45.29
C GLY A 385 8.67 12.59 -44.10
N ASP A 386 8.12 13.78 -43.82
CA ASP A 386 8.48 14.67 -42.69
C ASP A 386 8.31 14.05 -41.28
N ASN A 387 7.80 12.81 -41.17
CA ASN A 387 7.54 12.13 -39.90
C ASN A 387 8.65 11.12 -39.49
N GLU A 388 9.27 10.40 -40.42
CA GLU A 388 10.29 9.38 -40.08
C GLU A 388 11.62 10.04 -39.66
N GLU A 389 12.03 11.10 -40.34
CA GLU A 389 13.27 11.81 -40.05
C GLU A 389 13.23 12.48 -38.66
N LYS A 390 12.06 12.97 -38.24
CA LYS A 390 11.83 13.64 -36.96
C LYS A 390 11.80 12.67 -35.76
N VAL A 391 11.31 11.46 -35.97
CA VAL A 391 11.32 10.38 -34.96
C VAL A 391 12.74 9.85 -34.76
N THR A 392 13.48 9.65 -35.86
CA THR A 392 14.86 9.12 -35.84
C THR A 392 15.85 10.07 -35.15
N LEU A 393 15.76 11.38 -35.45
CA LEU A 393 16.58 12.43 -34.81
C LEU A 393 16.30 12.58 -33.31
N ARG A 394 15.07 12.30 -32.85
CA ARG A 394 14.70 12.34 -31.43
C ARG A 394 15.24 11.14 -30.66
N THR A 395 15.22 9.95 -31.24
CA THR A 395 15.73 8.72 -30.62
C THR A 395 17.25 8.75 -30.45
N ILE A 396 17.99 9.23 -31.47
CA ILE A 396 19.45 9.38 -31.41
C ILE A 396 19.87 10.46 -30.39
N LYS A 397 19.10 11.56 -30.26
CA LYS A 397 19.30 12.58 -29.20
C LYS A 397 19.03 12.05 -27.78
N ARG A 398 18.14 11.07 -27.62
CA ARG A 398 17.77 10.50 -26.31
C ARG A 398 18.83 9.53 -25.76
N LEU A 399 19.41 8.68 -26.60
CA LEU A 399 20.53 7.81 -26.20
C LEU A 399 21.82 8.60 -25.92
N SER A 400 22.03 9.72 -26.61
CA SER A 400 23.17 10.62 -26.39
C SER A 400 23.07 11.50 -25.12
N PHE A 401 21.94 11.48 -24.40
CA PHE A 401 21.82 12.12 -23.08
C PHE A 401 22.64 11.40 -21.99
N MET A 402 23.04 10.15 -22.24
CA MET A 402 24.12 9.50 -21.49
C MET A 402 25.46 9.86 -22.15
N GLY A 403 25.99 11.04 -21.83
CA GLY A 403 27.17 11.58 -22.49
C GLY A 403 28.36 10.60 -22.55
N PRO A 404 29.29 10.77 -23.51
CA PRO A 404 30.40 9.85 -23.80
C PRO A 404 31.47 9.72 -22.69
N ARG A 405 31.24 10.29 -21.50
CA ARG A 405 32.18 10.32 -20.37
C ARG A 405 31.83 9.36 -19.22
N HIS A 406 30.79 8.55 -19.36
CA HIS A 406 30.24 7.74 -18.27
C HIS A 406 30.29 6.23 -18.57
N PRO A 407 30.41 5.34 -17.56
CA PRO A 407 30.22 3.91 -17.78
C PRO A 407 28.80 3.68 -18.29
N GLN A 408 28.66 3.36 -19.57
CA GLN A 408 27.35 3.25 -20.21
C GLN A 408 26.67 1.92 -19.82
N PRO A 409 25.34 1.92 -19.57
CA PRO A 409 24.59 0.68 -19.46
C PRO A 409 24.71 -0.11 -20.77
N ARG A 410 24.79 -1.44 -20.65
CA ARG A 410 24.77 -2.32 -21.82
C ARG A 410 23.35 -2.41 -22.34
N VAL A 411 23.08 -1.76 -23.46
CA VAL A 411 21.76 -1.80 -24.12
C VAL A 411 21.76 -2.89 -25.18
N SER A 412 20.73 -3.73 -25.17
CA SER A 412 20.54 -4.78 -26.18
C SER A 412 19.11 -4.75 -26.67
N TRP A 413 18.94 -4.83 -27.99
CA TRP A 413 17.66 -4.69 -28.68
C TRP A 413 17.16 -6.07 -29.12
N PHE A 414 15.87 -6.31 -28.92
CA PHE A 414 15.20 -7.57 -29.24
C PHE A 414 13.88 -7.28 -29.96
N SER A 415 13.78 -7.69 -31.22
CA SER A 415 12.57 -7.44 -32.03
C SER A 415 11.42 -8.39 -31.68
N ASP A 416 11.72 -9.69 -31.51
CA ASP A 416 10.67 -10.72 -31.56
C ASP A 416 10.55 -11.61 -30.31
N HIS A 417 11.46 -11.47 -29.34
CA HIS A 417 11.43 -12.31 -28.13
C HIS A 417 11.96 -11.59 -26.89
N HIS A 418 11.52 -12.02 -25.71
CA HIS A 418 12.11 -11.59 -24.44
C HIS A 418 13.50 -12.19 -24.25
N PRO A 419 14.40 -11.53 -23.49
CA PRO A 419 15.71 -12.12 -23.21
C PRO A 419 15.56 -13.41 -22.41
N ASP A 420 16.37 -14.42 -22.74
CA ASP A 420 16.37 -15.69 -22.01
C ASP A 420 16.93 -15.49 -20.59
N MET A 421 16.05 -15.67 -19.60
CA MET A 421 16.41 -15.55 -18.18
C MET A 421 17.48 -16.56 -17.76
N ARG A 422 17.56 -17.73 -18.42
CA ARG A 422 18.58 -18.75 -18.14
C ARG A 422 19.97 -18.23 -18.46
N ASN A 423 20.13 -17.61 -19.62
CA ASN A 423 21.41 -17.05 -20.05
C ASN A 423 21.84 -15.91 -19.13
N ILE A 424 20.92 -15.04 -18.70
CA ILE A 424 21.22 -13.95 -17.75
C ILE A 424 21.70 -14.50 -16.41
N VAL A 425 21.01 -15.50 -15.86
CA VAL A 425 21.39 -16.10 -14.57
C VAL A 425 22.75 -16.81 -14.68
N GLN A 426 22.96 -17.58 -15.76
CA GLN A 426 24.22 -18.29 -15.99
C GLN A 426 25.40 -17.34 -16.19
N ASP A 427 25.22 -16.27 -16.98
CA ASP A 427 26.22 -15.22 -17.20
C ASP A 427 26.55 -14.47 -15.89
N PHE A 428 25.53 -14.20 -15.07
CA PHE A 428 25.74 -13.61 -13.75
C PHE A 428 26.54 -14.54 -12.82
N MET A 429 26.23 -15.84 -12.80
CA MET A 429 26.96 -16.86 -12.02
C MET A 429 28.40 -17.03 -12.50
N ALA A 430 28.63 -17.12 -13.81
CA ALA A 430 29.95 -17.35 -14.39
C ALA A 430 30.94 -16.21 -14.08
N ASN A 431 30.43 -14.99 -13.97
CA ASN A 431 31.23 -13.79 -13.79
C ASN A 431 31.22 -13.28 -12.34
N GLN A 432 30.96 -14.14 -11.35
CA GLN A 432 31.00 -13.74 -9.94
C GLN A 432 32.43 -13.47 -9.45
N PRO A 433 32.62 -12.53 -8.50
CA PRO A 433 33.90 -12.37 -7.83
C PRO A 433 34.28 -13.68 -7.11
N ALA A 434 35.56 -14.05 -7.19
CA ALA A 434 36.08 -15.17 -6.43
C ALA A 434 35.83 -14.96 -4.93
N PRO A 435 35.47 -16.02 -4.17
CA PRO A 435 35.24 -15.89 -2.74
C PRO A 435 36.51 -15.41 -2.02
N PRO A 436 36.38 -14.64 -0.93
CA PRO A 436 37.53 -14.26 -0.12
C PRO A 436 38.30 -15.51 0.35
N PRO A 437 39.63 -15.45 0.50
CA PRO A 437 40.45 -16.61 0.89
C PRO A 437 40.03 -17.26 2.21
N TRP A 438 39.33 -16.50 3.08
CA TRP A 438 38.85 -16.93 4.39
C TRP A 438 37.42 -17.48 4.39
N SER A 439 36.71 -17.47 3.25
CA SER A 439 35.34 -17.98 3.15
C SER A 439 35.33 -19.50 3.04
N ALA A 440 34.64 -20.18 3.96
CA ALA A 440 34.44 -21.63 3.92
C ALA A 440 33.44 -22.09 2.83
N VAL A 441 32.79 -21.15 2.14
CA VAL A 441 31.84 -21.45 1.05
C VAL A 441 32.57 -21.39 -0.30
N PRO A 442 32.56 -22.47 -1.11
CA PRO A 442 33.31 -22.56 -2.37
C PRO A 442 32.79 -21.63 -3.48
N THR A 443 31.57 -21.11 -3.36
CA THR A 443 30.98 -20.14 -4.30
C THR A 443 30.31 -18.99 -3.53
N CYS A 444 30.41 -17.77 -4.07
CA CYS A 444 29.77 -16.61 -3.44
C CYS A 444 28.25 -16.71 -3.53
N ARG A 445 27.56 -16.73 -2.38
CA ARG A 445 26.10 -16.78 -2.30
C ARG A 445 25.49 -15.60 -3.08
N ALA A 446 24.66 -15.88 -4.07
CA ALA A 446 23.90 -14.86 -4.79
C ALA A 446 22.45 -14.78 -4.32
N ARG A 447 21.88 -13.58 -4.41
CA ARG A 447 20.47 -13.33 -4.22
C ARG A 447 19.87 -12.72 -5.47
N VAL A 448 18.85 -13.39 -6.00
CA VAL A 448 18.07 -12.91 -7.13
C VAL A 448 16.80 -12.27 -6.61
N VAL A 449 16.53 -11.03 -7.05
CA VAL A 449 15.35 -10.25 -6.66
C VAL A 449 14.71 -9.73 -7.94
N ALA A 450 13.40 -9.89 -8.08
CA ALA A 450 12.72 -9.54 -9.32
C ALA A 450 11.33 -8.96 -9.13
N SER A 451 10.99 -8.03 -10.02
CA SER A 451 9.63 -7.51 -10.20
C SER A 451 9.35 -7.37 -11.69
N SER A 452 8.60 -8.32 -12.24
CA SER A 452 8.36 -8.45 -13.68
C SER A 452 6.99 -9.09 -13.98
N PRO A 453 6.53 -9.07 -15.24
CA PRO A 453 5.34 -9.81 -15.65
C PRO A 453 5.40 -11.30 -15.28
N ALA A 454 4.22 -11.91 -15.13
CA ALA A 454 4.10 -13.27 -14.60
C ALA A 454 4.86 -14.33 -15.42
N GLU A 455 4.99 -14.15 -16.74
CA GLU A 455 5.71 -15.08 -17.61
C GLU A 455 7.21 -15.04 -17.33
N MET A 456 7.82 -13.86 -17.43
CA MET A 456 9.22 -13.64 -17.09
C MET A 456 9.55 -14.08 -15.66
N GLY A 457 8.64 -13.85 -14.71
CA GLY A 457 8.79 -14.31 -13.33
C GLY A 457 8.81 -15.84 -13.18
N ARG A 458 8.07 -16.58 -14.03
CA ARG A 458 8.11 -18.05 -14.07
C ARG A 458 9.43 -18.54 -14.65
N ASP A 459 9.86 -17.96 -15.77
CA ASP A 459 11.11 -18.35 -16.44
C ASP A 459 12.32 -18.11 -15.56
N LEU A 460 12.35 -16.97 -14.86
CA LEU A 460 13.40 -16.66 -13.89
C LEU A 460 13.45 -17.67 -12.73
N ARG A 461 12.29 -18.08 -12.18
CA ARG A 461 12.27 -19.10 -11.12
C ARG A 461 12.79 -20.44 -11.61
N THR A 462 12.43 -20.83 -12.83
CA THR A 462 12.95 -22.05 -13.46
C THR A 462 14.46 -21.98 -13.65
N ALA A 463 14.97 -20.85 -14.16
CA ALA A 463 16.40 -20.61 -14.34
C ALA A 463 17.18 -20.66 -13.03
N VAL A 464 16.69 -20.00 -11.98
CA VAL A 464 17.32 -20.01 -10.65
C VAL A 464 17.27 -21.42 -10.03
N THR A 465 16.15 -22.14 -10.19
CA THR A 465 16.03 -23.52 -9.68
C THR A 465 17.02 -24.45 -10.37
N ALA A 466 17.20 -24.31 -11.69
CA ALA A 466 18.17 -25.08 -12.46
C ALA A 466 19.64 -24.74 -12.13
N ALA A 467 19.90 -23.52 -11.65
CA ALA A 467 21.22 -23.08 -11.23
C ALA A 467 21.54 -23.43 -9.76
N ASN A 468 20.53 -23.74 -8.93
CA ASN A 468 20.72 -24.14 -7.55
C ASN A 468 21.08 -25.63 -7.47
N ASP A 469 22.15 -25.94 -6.74
CA ASP A 469 22.48 -27.32 -6.39
C ASP A 469 21.54 -27.80 -5.27
N THR A 470 20.70 -28.78 -5.58
CA THR A 470 19.71 -29.36 -4.65
C THR A 470 20.33 -29.96 -3.38
N GLY A 471 21.65 -30.19 -3.35
CA GLY A 471 22.37 -30.75 -2.21
C GLY A 471 22.92 -29.72 -1.19
N GLN A 472 22.81 -28.41 -1.43
CA GLN A 472 23.47 -27.37 -0.62
C GLN A 472 22.56 -26.21 -0.14
N VAL A 473 21.24 -26.36 -0.19
CA VAL A 473 20.27 -25.31 0.21
C VAL A 473 20.04 -25.23 1.71
#